data_AF-G4H9H1-F1
#
_entry.id   AF-G4H9H1-F1
#
_cell.length_a   1.000
_cell.length_b   1.000
_cell.length_c   1.000
_cell.angle_alpha   90.00
_cell.angle_beta   90.00
_cell.angle_gamma   90.00
#
_symmetry.space_group_name_H-M   'P 1'
#
loop_
_entity.id
_entity.type
_entity.pdbx_description
1 polymer ?
#
loop_
_entity_poly.entity_id
_entity_poly.type
_entity_poly.pdbx_seq_one_letter_code
_entity_poly.pdbx_strand_id
1 'polypeptide(L)'
;MLFVRECFLDEDIHRVEFIFSGILKESGVTDGAVMDKNQIGIEWIEIENIMEEPLFPVGIRSLINSYSKGTHIKTYLGEIL
;
A
#
# COMPACT_ATOMS: atom_id res chain seq x y z
N MET A 1 -1.05 11.65 5.42
CA MET A 1 -1.60 11.13 4.15
C MET A 1 -0.49 11.13 3.12
N LEU A 2 -0.30 10.02 2.41
CA LEU A 2 0.79 9.86 1.44
C LEU A 2 0.31 10.19 0.01
N PHE A 3 -0.71 9.47 -0.48
CA PHE A 3 -1.36 9.77 -1.75
C PHE A 3 -2.80 9.22 -1.78
N VAL A 4 -3.55 9.63 -2.79
CA VAL A 4 -4.90 9.20 -3.12
C VAL A 4 -4.90 8.64 -4.54
N ARG A 5 -5.57 7.51 -4.75
CA ARG A 5 -5.77 6.91 -6.08
C ARG A 5 -7.23 6.57 -6.33
N GLU A 6 -7.56 6.45 -7.61
CA GLU A 6 -8.82 5.93 -8.10
C GLU A 6 -8.63 4.50 -8.63
N CYS A 7 -9.67 3.68 -8.53
CA CYS A 7 -9.68 2.31 -9.04
C CYS A 7 -11.06 1.99 -9.62
N PHE A 8 -11.06 1.44 -10.84
CA PHE A 8 -12.25 1.13 -11.65
C PHE A 8 -12.32 -0.36 -12.00
N LEU A 9 -11.81 -1.25 -11.13
CA LEU A 9 -11.72 -2.69 -11.41
C LEU A 9 -13.10 -3.34 -11.57
N ASP A 10 -14.10 -2.87 -10.82
CA ASP A 10 -15.51 -3.23 -10.99
C ASP A 10 -16.20 -2.13 -11.80
N GLU A 11 -16.84 -2.49 -12.92
CA GLU A 11 -17.40 -1.53 -13.89
C GLU A 11 -18.38 -0.52 -13.27
N ASP A 12 -19.09 -0.92 -12.23
CA ASP A 12 -20.10 -0.09 -11.55
C ASP A 12 -19.57 0.59 -10.27
N ILE A 13 -18.30 0.41 -9.90
CA ILE A 13 -17.73 0.90 -8.65
C ILE A 13 -16.54 1.80 -8.93
N HIS A 14 -16.74 3.11 -8.72
CA HIS A 14 -15.63 4.03 -8.58
C HIS A 14 -15.10 4.00 -7.13
N ARG A 15 -13.96 3.35 -6.92
CA ARG A 15 -13.31 3.28 -5.60
C ARG A 15 -12.22 4.34 -5.49
N VAL A 16 -12.31 5.17 -4.46
CA VAL A 16 -11.26 6.13 -4.09
C VAL A 16 -10.51 5.60 -2.86
N GLU A 17 -9.20 5.43 -2.97
CA GLU A 17 -8.35 4.86 -1.92
C GLU A 17 -7.42 5.93 -1.35
N PHE A 18 -7.38 6.03 -0.01
CA PHE A 18 -6.51 6.95 0.72
C PHE A 18 -5.39 6.17 1.40
N ILE A 19 -4.14 6.49 1.04
CA ILE A 19 -2.96 5.79 1.56
C ILE A 19 -2.26 6.67 2.57
N PHE A 20 -1.87 6.09 3.70
CA PHE A 20 -1.17 6.76 4.79
C PHE A 20 0.13 6.03 5.12
N SER A 21 1.20 6.79 5.35
CA SER A 21 2.38 6.29 6.03
C SER A 21 2.19 6.49 7.54
N GLY A 22 2.52 5.47 8.32
CA GLY A 22 2.41 5.48 9.77
C GLY A 22 3.58 4.74 10.41
N ILE A 23 3.82 5.05 11.67
CA ILE A 23 4.79 4.35 12.52
C ILE A 23 3.98 3.57 13.55
N LEU A 24 4.27 2.29 13.70
CA LEU A 24 3.66 1.46 14.73
C LEU A 24 4.12 1.93 16.11
N LYS A 25 3.17 2.06 17.05
CA LYS A 25 3.48 2.45 18.44
C LYS A 25 4.19 1.34 19.21
N GLU A 26 3.92 0.08 18.87
CA GLU A 26 4.45 -1.11 19.52
C GLU A 26 4.92 -2.12 18.46
N SER A 27 6.01 -2.85 18.75
CA SER A 27 6.53 -3.93 17.92
C SER A 27 5.74 -5.23 18.13
N GLY A 28 5.66 -6.09 17.10
CA GLY A 28 5.06 -7.44 17.23
C GLY A 28 3.58 -7.54 16.85
N VAL A 29 3.07 -6.65 15.99
CA VAL A 29 1.66 -6.61 15.55
C VAL A 29 1.16 -7.93 14.96
N THR A 30 2.05 -8.77 14.42
CA THR A 30 1.71 -10.07 13.81
C THR A 30 1.02 -11.02 14.79
N ASP A 31 1.37 -10.98 16.07
CA ASP A 31 0.96 -12.01 17.04
C ASP A 31 -0.43 -11.75 17.64
N GLY A 32 -0.97 -10.54 17.45
CA GLY A 32 -2.27 -10.11 17.99
C GLY A 32 -3.21 -9.49 16.95
N ALA A 33 -2.86 -9.56 15.66
CA ALA A 33 -3.69 -8.98 14.61
C ALA A 33 -5.01 -9.75 14.47
N VAL A 34 -6.13 -9.03 14.54
CA VAL A 34 -7.44 -9.56 14.16
C VAL A 34 -7.49 -9.57 12.64
N MET A 35 -7.47 -10.77 12.06
CA MET A 35 -7.46 -10.95 10.61
C MET A 35 -8.87 -10.96 10.05
N ASP A 36 -9.03 -10.38 8.85
CA ASP A 36 -10.28 -10.47 8.11
C ASP A 36 -10.52 -11.90 7.59
N LYS A 37 -11.80 -12.22 7.31
CA LYS A 37 -12.24 -13.55 6.86
C LYS A 37 -11.43 -14.13 5.69
N ASN A 38 -10.99 -13.27 4.78
CA ASN A 38 -10.27 -13.67 3.56
C ASN A 38 -8.76 -13.45 3.67
N GLN A 39 -8.25 -13.01 4.82
CA GLN A 39 -6.82 -12.79 5.02
C GLN A 39 -6.15 -14.10 5.48
N ILE A 40 -4.99 -14.42 4.90
CA ILE A 40 -4.26 -15.67 5.19
C ILE A 40 -3.01 -15.49 6.05
N GLY A 41 -2.48 -14.26 6.13
CA GLY A 41 -1.33 -13.95 6.97
C GLY A 41 -0.97 -12.47 6.97
N ILE A 42 0.17 -12.17 7.62
CA ILE A 42 0.85 -10.88 7.61
C ILE A 42 2.34 -11.18 7.45
N GLU A 43 3.01 -10.44 6.60
CA GLU A 43 4.45 -10.55 6.39
C GLU A 43 5.12 -9.17 6.38
N TRP A 44 6.40 -9.15 6.75
CA TRP A 44 7.25 -7.99 6.61
C TRP A 44 7.99 -8.08 5.28
N ILE A 45 7.94 -7.00 4.51
CA ILE A 45 8.60 -6.90 3.20
C ILE A 45 9.79 -5.95 3.30
N GLU A 46 10.95 -6.39 2.80
CA GLU A 46 12.12 -5.52 2.65
C GLU A 46 11.86 -4.49 1.55
N ILE A 47 12.02 -3.19 1.88
CA ILE A 47 11.74 -2.10 0.94
C ILE A 47 12.66 -2.17 -0.28
N GLU A 48 13.88 -2.66 -0.09
CA GLU A 48 14.91 -2.85 -1.12
C GLU A 48 14.43 -3.78 -2.24
N ASN A 49 13.59 -4.76 -1.91
CA ASN A 49 13.11 -5.79 -2.84
C ASN A 49 11.68 -5.54 -3.34
N ILE A 50 11.02 -4.46 -2.89
CA ILE A 50 9.57 -4.22 -3.07
C ILE A 50 9.07 -4.30 -4.52
N MET A 51 9.94 -4.10 -5.51
CA MET A 51 9.56 -4.20 -6.93
C MET A 51 9.21 -5.65 -7.33
N GLU A 52 9.86 -6.64 -6.72
CA GLU A 52 9.70 -8.07 -7.01
C GLU A 52 8.65 -8.75 -6.12
N GLU A 53 8.23 -8.07 -5.05
CA GLU A 53 7.35 -8.61 -4.02
C GLU A 53 5.89 -8.68 -4.50
N PRO A 54 5.07 -9.64 -4.04
CA PRO A 54 3.69 -9.82 -4.48
C PRO A 54 2.70 -8.79 -3.91
N LEU A 55 3.10 -7.51 -3.85
CA LEU A 55 2.28 -6.39 -3.38
C LEU A 55 1.43 -5.82 -4.53
N PHE A 56 0.12 -5.71 -4.33
CA PHE A 56 -0.81 -5.18 -5.32
C PHE A 56 -1.59 -3.99 -4.80
N PRO A 57 -2.00 -3.05 -5.68
CA PRO A 57 -1.66 -2.94 -7.11
C PRO A 57 -0.16 -2.71 -7.37
N VAL A 58 0.33 -3.13 -8.55
CA VAL A 58 1.77 -3.19 -8.85
C VAL A 58 2.39 -1.78 -8.84
N GLY A 59 1.66 -0.77 -9.32
CA GLY A 59 2.12 0.61 -9.35
C GLY A 59 2.48 1.18 -7.98
N ILE A 60 1.88 0.68 -6.90
CA ILE A 60 2.17 1.15 -5.53
C ILE A 60 3.62 0.82 -5.13
N ARG A 61 4.20 -0.27 -5.64
CA ARG A 61 5.61 -0.64 -5.35
C ARG A 61 6.57 0.50 -5.71
N SER A 62 6.38 1.10 -6.88
CA SER A 62 7.21 2.22 -7.37
C SER A 62 7.05 3.47 -6.51
N LEU A 63 5.85 3.72 -6.00
CA LEU A 63 5.54 4.85 -5.13
C LEU A 63 6.18 4.67 -3.76
N ILE A 64 6.05 3.49 -3.15
CA ILE A 64 6.68 3.20 -1.86
C ILE A 64 8.21 3.31 -1.97
N ASN A 65 8.81 2.75 -3.03
CA ASN A 65 10.25 2.85 -3.29
C ASN A 65 10.70 4.31 -3.51
N SER A 66 9.89 5.13 -4.19
CA SER A 66 10.20 6.55 -4.36
C SER A 66 10.12 7.30 -3.03
N TYR A 67 9.10 7.01 -2.22
CA TYR A 67 8.90 7.61 -0.90
C TYR A 67 10.03 7.26 0.06
N SER A 68 10.46 6.00 0.10
CA SER A 68 11.55 5.55 0.98
C SER A 68 12.88 6.23 0.67
N LYS A 69 13.08 6.65 -0.58
CA LYS A 69 14.23 7.44 -1.05
C LYS A 69 14.08 8.95 -0.83
N GLY A 70 13.00 9.40 -0.18
CA GLY A 70 12.72 10.81 0.07
C GLY A 70 12.23 11.58 -1.17
N THR A 71 11.81 10.88 -2.23
CA THR A 71 11.28 11.53 -3.43
C THR A 71 9.86 12.02 -3.16
N HIS A 72 9.56 13.25 -3.61
CA HIS A 72 8.22 13.78 -3.51
C HIS A 72 7.26 13.04 -4.46
N ILE A 73 6.12 12.61 -3.93
CA ILE A 73 5.06 11.93 -4.68
C ILE A 73 3.86 12.86 -4.73
N LYS A 74 3.20 12.92 -5.90
CA LYS A 74 1.95 13.68 -6.05
C LYS A 74 0.89 13.13 -5.10
N THR A 75 0.19 14.03 -4.42
CA THR A 75 -0.86 13.64 -3.46
C THR A 75 -2.06 13.00 -4.15
N TYR A 76 -2.40 13.40 -5.38
CA TYR A 76 -3.47 12.79 -6.17
C TYR A 76 -2.87 12.14 -7.42
N LEU A 77 -3.18 10.86 -7.61
CA LEU A 77 -2.61 10.05 -8.69
C LEU A 77 -3.61 9.71 -9.79
N GLY A 78 -4.92 9.90 -9.56
CA GLY A 78 -5.96 9.36 -10.43
C GLY A 78 -5.89 7.83 -10.46
N GLU A 79 -6.21 7.23 -11.62
CA GLU A 79 -6.04 5.80 -11.83
C GLU A 79 -4.57 5.41 -12.00
N ILE A 80 -4.13 4.43 -11.21
CA ILE A 80 -2.82 3.78 -11.37
C ILE A 80 -2.98 2.27 -11.34
N LEU A 81 -2.24 1.58 -12.21
CA LEU A 81 -2.16 0.12 -12.34
C LEU A 81 -1.07 -0.46 -11.43
#